data_AF-A0A3D1CYH8-F1
#
_entry.id   AF-A0A3D1CYH8-F1
#
_cell.length_a   1.000
_cell.length_b   1.000
_cell.length_c   1.000
_cell.angle_alpha   90.00
_cell.angle_beta   90.00
_cell.angle_gamma   90.00
#
_symmetry.space_group_name_H-M   'P 1'
#
loop_
_entity.id
_entity.type
_entity.pdbx_description
1 polymer ?
#
loop_
_entity_poly.entity_id
_entity_poly.type
_entity_poly.pdbx_seq_one_letter_code
_entity_poly.pdbx_strand_id
1 'polypeptide(L)' 'MTLLTVLLQVAGTSGLGTLGAALGIGLAAVGAGFGIGKIGASSVESIARQPEAAPDIRMNMIIS' A
#
# COMPACT_ATOMS: atom_id res chain seq x y z
N MET A 1 -44.79 0.43 -6.56
CA MET A 1 -43.88 1.55 -6.90
C MET A 1 -42.66 1.64 -5.97
N THR A 2 -42.81 1.35 -4.68
CA THR A 2 -41.70 1.36 -3.70
C THR A 2 -40.61 0.30 -3.93
N LEU A 3 -40.98 -0.91 -4.36
CA LEU A 3 -40.01 -1.98 -4.59
C LEU A 3 -39.11 -1.72 -5.80
N LEU A 4 -39.68 -1.17 -6.88
CA LEU A 4 -38.93 -0.79 -8.09
C LEU A 4 -37.94 0.34 -7.80
N THR A 5 -38.34 1.34 -7.00
CA THR A 5 -37.44 2.43 -6.60
C THR A 5 -36.29 1.94 -5.72
N VAL A 6 -36.54 0.98 -4.82
CA VAL A 6 -35.48 0.37 -3.98
C VAL A 6 -34.49 -0.43 -4.82
N LEU A 7 -34.97 -1.23 -5.76
CA LEU A 7 -34.11 -2.01 -6.66
C LEU A 7 -33.23 -1.11 -7.54
N LEU A 8 -33.79 -0.03 -8.07
CA LEU A 8 -33.05 0.94 -8.88
C LEU A 8 -31.97 1.67 -8.05
N GLN A 9 -32.27 1.98 -6.80
CA GLN A 9 -31.32 2.61 -5.88
C GLN A 9 -30.15 1.67 -5.54
N VAL A 10 -30.41 0.38 -5.28
CA VAL A 10 -29.35 -0.61 -5.07
C VAL A 10 -28.48 -0.80 -6.33
N ALA A 11 -29.10 -0.89 -7.51
CA ALA A 11 -28.37 -1.05 -8.77
C ALA A 11 -27.37 0.10 -9.06
N GLY A 12 -27.67 1.32 -8.60
CA GLY A 12 -26.80 2.49 -8.78
C GLY A 12 -25.68 2.65 -7.74
N THR A 13 -25.71 1.91 -6.62
CA THR A 13 -24.76 2.11 -5.50
C THR A 13 -23.42 1.38 -5.67
N SER A 14 -23.34 0.41 -6.59
CA SER A 14 -22.16 -0.42 -6.83
C SER A 14 -20.90 0.38 -7.22
N GLY A 15 -21.06 1.54 -7.86
CA GLY A 15 -19.95 2.34 -8.38
C GLY A 15 -19.16 3.12 -7.33
N LEU A 16 -19.80 3.57 -6.25
CA LEU A 16 -19.13 4.37 -5.22
C LEU A 16 -18.23 3.51 -4.33
N GLY A 17 -18.66 2.29 -4.01
CA GLY A 17 -17.87 1.34 -3.23
C GLY A 17 -16.60 0.90 -3.95
N THR A 18 -16.67 0.62 -5.24
CA THR A 18 -15.51 0.23 -6.06
C THR A 18 -14.53 1.38 -6.25
N LEU A 19 -15.02 2.60 -6.49
CA LEU A 19 -14.19 3.80 -6.56
C LEU A 19 -13.50 4.09 -5.23
N GLY A 20 -14.22 3.99 -4.11
CA GLY A 20 -13.64 4.16 -2.77
C GLY A 20 -12.54 3.13 -2.47
N ALA A 21 -12.77 1.86 -2.82
CA ALA A 21 -11.77 0.81 -2.68
C ALA A 21 -10.53 1.05 -3.57
N ALA A 22 -10.73 1.46 -4.83
CA ALA A 22 -9.63 1.76 -5.74
C ALA A 22 -8.75 2.92 -5.24
N LEU A 23 -9.38 4.00 -4.75
CA LEU A 23 -8.67 5.13 -4.16
C LEU A 23 -7.95 4.75 -2.87
N GLY A 24 -8.61 3.99 -1.98
CA GLY A 24 -8.01 3.51 -0.75
C GLY A 24 -6.77 2.65 -0.98
N ILE A 25 -6.87 1.67 -1.89
CA ILE A 25 -5.75 0.80 -2.26
C ILE A 25 -4.64 1.61 -2.94
N GLY A 26 -4.98 2.53 -3.84
CA GLY A 26 -4.00 3.37 -4.53
C GLY A 26 -3.19 4.22 -3.55
N LEU A 27 -3.85 4.89 -2.60
CA LEU A 27 -3.17 5.70 -1.59
C LEU A 27 -2.31 4.85 -0.65
N ALA A 28 -2.82 3.69 -0.22
CA ALA A 28 -2.07 2.74 0.61
C ALA A 28 -0.81 2.23 -0.12
N ALA A 29 -0.92 1.90 -1.41
CA ALA A 29 0.20 1.44 -2.23
C ALA A 29 1.29 2.51 -2.38
N VAL A 30 0.91 3.78 -2.58
CA VAL A 30 1.86 4.90 -2.64
C VAL A 30 2.58 5.07 -1.30
N GLY A 31 1.86 5.02 -0.18
CA GLY A 31 2.45 5.11 1.15
C GLY A 31 3.42 3.96 1.44
N ALA A 32 3.02 2.73 1.12
CA ALA A 32 3.87 1.55 1.28
C ALA A 32 5.13 1.62 0.40
N GLY A 33 4.99 2.00 -0.87
CA GLY A 33 6.11 2.15 -1.80
C GLY A 33 7.13 3.19 -1.34
N PHE A 34 6.66 4.34 -0.83
CA PHE A 34 7.54 5.38 -0.29
C PHE A 34 8.29 4.93 0.97
N GLY A 35 7.59 4.26 1.90
CA GLY A 35 8.19 3.72 3.12
C GLY A 35 9.26 2.69 2.81
N ILE A 36 8.91 1.64 2.06
CA ILE A 36 9.80 0.54 1.69
C ILE A 36 11.01 1.06 0.89
N GLY A 37 10.79 1.98 -0.04
CA GLY A 37 11.86 2.58 -0.83
C GLY A 37 12.90 3.32 0.03
N LYS A 38 12.45 4.05 1.05
CA LYS A 38 13.34 4.75 1.99
C LYS A 38 14.16 3.76 2.84
N ILE A 39 13.53 2.70 3.33
CA ILE A 39 14.23 1.64 4.07
C ILE A 39 15.32 1.05 3.17
N GLY A 40 14.98 0.61 1.96
CA GLY A 40 15.93 0.04 1.00
C GLY A 40 17.11 0.96 0.68
N ALA A 41 16.86 2.25 0.43
CA ALA A 41 17.92 3.22 0.19
C ALA A 41 18.89 3.32 1.38
N SER A 42 18.34 3.46 2.60
CA SER A 42 19.16 3.56 3.83
C SER A 42 19.94 2.28 4.13
N SER A 43 19.36 1.11 3.83
CA SER A 43 20.02 -0.18 4.00
C SER A 43 21.17 -0.36 3.03
N VAL A 44 21.00 -0.01 1.75
CA VAL A 44 22.09 -0.07 0.76
C VAL A 44 23.23 0.87 1.13
N GLU A 45 22.92 2.09 1.57
CA GLU A 45 23.93 3.05 2.02
C GLU A 45 24.68 2.53 3.27
N SER A 46 23.97 1.90 4.20
CA SER A 46 24.56 1.30 5.40
C SER A 46 25.47 0.12 5.07
N ILE A 47 25.05 -0.75 4.13
CA ILE A 47 25.86 -1.87 3.64
C ILE A 47 27.14 -1.37 2.95
N ALA A 48 27.04 -0.29 2.17
CA ALA A 48 28.21 0.29 1.50
C ALA A 48 29.25 0.83 2.50
N ARG A 49 28.81 1.34 3.66
CA ARG A 49 29.70 1.80 4.73
C ARG A 49 30.23 0.68 5.62
N GLN A 50 29.45 -0.39 5.79
CA GLN A 50 29.73 -1.50 6.70
C GLN A 50 29.41 -2.83 6.00
N PRO A 51 30.29 -3.29 5.08
CA PRO A 51 30.03 -4.52 4.32
C PRO A 51 29.98 -5.76 5.22
N GLU A 52 30.67 -5.74 6.37
CA GLU A 52 30.68 -6.86 7.33
C GLU A 52 29.32 -7.06 8.00
N ALA A 53 28.53 -5.99 8.15
CA ALA A 53 27.20 -6.01 8.77
C ALA A 53 26.06 -6.28 7.76
N ALA A 54 26.39 -6.57 6.49
CA ALA A 54 25.39 -6.74 5.44
C ALA A 54 24.29 -7.79 5.71
N PRO A 55 24.59 -8.96 6.32
CA PRO A 55 23.56 -9.95 6.66
C PRO A 55 22.53 -9.40 7.65
N ASP A 56 23.00 -8.70 8.70
CA ASP A 56 22.14 -8.14 9.75
C ASP A 56 21.33 -6.95 9.24
N ILE A 57 21.94 -6.07 8.43
CA ILE A 57 21.24 -4.94 7.82
C ILE A 57 20.11 -5.44 6.90
N ARG A 58 20.35 -6.49 6.10
CA ARG A 58 19.33 -7.07 5.22
C ARG A 58 18.19 -7.71 6.02
N MET A 59 18.51 -8.39 7.13
CA MET A 59 17.49 -8.97 7.99
C MET A 59 16.61 -7.89 8.62
N ASN A 60 17.22 -6.85 9.20
CA ASN A 60 16.47 -5.73 9.78
C ASN A 60 15.63 -4.99 8.73
N MET A 61 16.11 -4.84 7.50
CA MET A 61 15.37 -4.24 6.38
C MET A 61 14.05 -4.98 6.06
N ILE A 62 14.03 -6.31 6.18
CA ILE A 62 12.86 -7.14 5.86
C ILE A 62 11.83 -7.13 7.01
N ILE A 63 12.29 -6.99 8.25
CA ILE A 63 11.44 -7.00 9.45
C ILE A 63 10.76 -5.64 9.69
N SER A 64 11.39 -4.55 9.22
CA SER A 64 10.95 -3.16 9.46
C SER A 64 9.70 -2.74 8.69
#